data_AF-A0A849HJX5-F1
#
_entry.id   AF-A0A849HJX5-F1
#
_cell.length_a   1.000
_cell.length_b   1.000
_cell.length_c   1.000
_cell.angle_alpha   90.00
_cell.angle_beta   90.00
_cell.angle_gamma   90.00
#
_symmetry.space_group_name_H-M   'P 1'
#
loop_
_entity.id
_entity.type
_entity.pdbx_description
1 polymer ?
#
loop_
_entity_poly.entity_id
_entity_poly.type
_entity_poly.pdbx_seq_one_letter_code
_entity_poly.pdbx_strand_id
1 'polypeptide(L)'
;MPLPRPAPGTGRWWVVGIVGVGLATAVAVWLALANSVGKVTWTDTGYKVVDDRSVQVQFDVTRPANTPVTCRVEALDKTFGVVGAIEVKVPGTTQTTVGRREVIRTAARAVTGTVKSCTKD
;
A
#
# COMPACT_ATOMS: atom_id res chain seq x y z
N MET A 1 -1.00 -0.59 -53.22
CA MET A 1 -0.65 -1.96 -52.79
C MET A 1 -1.89 -2.58 -52.17
N PRO A 2 -2.43 -3.70 -52.70
CA PRO A 2 -3.62 -4.33 -52.14
C PRO A 2 -3.26 -5.09 -50.85
N LEU A 3 -4.05 -4.91 -49.78
CA LEU A 3 -3.89 -5.71 -48.56
C LEU A 3 -4.30 -7.17 -48.84
N PRO A 4 -3.53 -8.17 -48.36
CA PRO A 4 -3.90 -9.57 -48.47
C PRO A 4 -5.25 -9.81 -47.77
N ARG A 5 -6.21 -10.42 -48.48
CA ARG A 5 -7.47 -10.88 -47.89
C ARG A 5 -7.23 -12.22 -47.18
N PRO A 6 -7.64 -12.39 -45.92
CA PRO A 6 -7.49 -13.66 -45.21
C PRO A 6 -8.32 -14.75 -45.90
N ALA A 7 -7.74 -15.94 -46.08
CA ALA A 7 -8.36 -17.07 -46.76
C ALA A 7 -9.65 -17.56 -46.06
N PRO A 8 -10.67 -18.04 -46.81
CA PRO A 8 -11.91 -18.54 -46.24
C PRO A 8 -11.64 -19.79 -45.39
N GLY A 9 -11.73 -19.63 -44.06
CA GLY A 9 -11.35 -20.63 -43.05
C GLY A 9 -10.59 -20.01 -41.87
N THR A 10 -9.86 -18.92 -42.11
CA THR A 10 -9.09 -18.20 -41.07
C THR A 10 -9.98 -17.31 -40.20
N GLY A 11 -11.17 -16.92 -40.67
CA GLY A 11 -12.09 -16.05 -39.92
C GLY A 11 -12.49 -16.62 -38.55
N ARG A 12 -12.67 -17.94 -38.44
CA ARG A 12 -13.01 -18.60 -37.17
C ARG A 12 -11.85 -18.53 -36.17
N TRP A 13 -10.61 -18.64 -36.65
CA TRP A 13 -9.39 -18.48 -35.85
C TRP A 13 -9.16 -17.03 -35.42
N TRP A 14 -9.49 -16.05 -36.28
CA TRP A 14 -9.47 -14.63 -35.91
C TRP A 14 -10.50 -14.31 -34.81
N VAL A 15 -11.70 -14.87 -34.88
CA VAL A 15 -12.72 -14.72 -33.82
C VAL A 15 -12.23 -15.32 -32.51
N VAL A 16 -11.66 -16.54 -32.53
CA VAL A 16 -11.07 -17.16 -31.33
C VAL A 16 -9.93 -16.31 -30.77
N GLY A 17 -9.07 -15.77 -31.63
CA GLY A 17 -7.98 -14.86 -31.23
C GLY A 17 -8.50 -13.58 -30.56
N ILE A 18 -9.49 -12.92 -31.16
CA ILE A 18 -10.09 -11.69 -30.62
C ILE A 18 -10.77 -11.98 -29.27
N VAL A 19 -11.53 -13.08 -29.16
CA VAL A 19 -12.19 -13.47 -27.92
C VAL A 19 -11.16 -13.80 -26.84
N GLY A 20 -10.10 -14.54 -27.18
CA GLY A 20 -9.02 -14.87 -26.25
C GLY A 20 -8.29 -13.63 -25.73
N VAL A 21 -7.91 -12.71 -26.61
CA VAL A 21 -7.28 -11.43 -26.24
C VAL A 21 -8.23 -10.55 -25.43
N GLY A 22 -9.51 -10.52 -25.79
CA GLY A 22 -10.54 -9.77 -25.04
C GLY A 22 -10.72 -10.30 -23.62
N LEU A 23 -10.77 -11.63 -23.44
CA LEU A 23 -10.83 -12.26 -22.12
C LEU A 23 -9.57 -11.99 -21.30
N ALA A 24 -8.39 -12.12 -21.92
CA ALA A 24 -7.12 -11.87 -21.24
C ALA A 24 -7.00 -10.42 -20.76
N THR A 25 -7.39 -9.44 -21.60
CA THR A 25 -7.37 -8.03 -21.22
C THR A 25 -8.41 -7.71 -20.15
N ALA A 26 -9.62 -8.27 -20.23
CA ALA A 26 -10.64 -8.12 -19.19
C ALA A 26 -10.16 -8.65 -17.82
N VAL A 27 -9.54 -9.83 -17.80
CA VAL A 27 -8.95 -10.40 -16.57
C VAL A 27 -7.81 -9.53 -16.05
N ALA A 28 -6.91 -9.05 -16.91
CA ALA A 28 -5.83 -8.18 -16.51
C ALA A 28 -6.33 -6.86 -15.89
N VAL A 29 -7.35 -6.24 -16.49
CA VAL A 29 -7.99 -5.01 -15.97
C VAL A 29 -8.66 -5.30 -14.62
N TRP A 30 -9.37 -6.42 -14.49
CA TRP A 30 -10.01 -6.81 -13.24
C TRP A 30 -8.98 -6.99 -12.12
N LEU A 31 -7.88 -7.71 -12.39
CA LEU A 31 -6.79 -7.90 -11.44
C LEU A 31 -6.13 -6.57 -11.07
N ALA A 32 -5.90 -5.68 -12.04
CA ALA A 32 -5.33 -4.36 -11.76
C ALA A 32 -6.22 -3.54 -10.83
N LEU A 33 -7.54 -3.52 -11.08
CA LEU A 33 -8.52 -2.83 -10.24
C LEU A 33 -8.63 -3.47 -8.86
N ALA A 34 -8.74 -4.80 -8.78
CA ALA A 34 -8.83 -5.51 -7.52
C ALA A 34 -7.60 -5.28 -6.61
N ASN A 35 -6.42 -5.11 -7.22
CA ASN A 35 -5.19 -4.81 -6.49
C ASN A 35 -5.01 -3.31 -6.17
N SER A 36 -5.71 -2.41 -6.85
CA SER A 36 -5.54 -0.95 -6.70
C SER A 36 -6.61 -0.32 -5.82
N VAL A 37 -7.86 -0.81 -5.89
CA VAL A 37 -8.99 -0.27 -5.16
C VAL A 37 -8.88 -0.64 -3.68
N GLY A 38 -8.66 0.36 -2.82
CA GLY A 38 -8.59 0.17 -1.38
C GLY A 38 -7.18 -0.04 -0.81
N LYS A 39 -6.12 0.18 -1.62
CA LYS A 39 -4.75 0.21 -1.08
C LYS A 39 -4.63 1.31 -0.03
N VAL A 40 -4.36 0.89 1.20
CA VAL A 40 -3.89 1.77 2.27
C VAL A 40 -2.40 1.93 2.05
N THR A 41 -1.97 3.16 1.76
CA THR A 41 -0.56 3.50 1.60
C THR A 41 -0.13 4.36 2.78
N TRP A 42 1.12 4.21 3.20
CA TRP A 42 1.71 5.05 4.23
C TRP A 42 3.04 5.60 3.74
N THR A 43 3.37 6.80 4.23
CA THR A 43 4.62 7.47 3.96
C THR A 43 5.22 7.92 5.28
N ASP A 44 6.44 7.50 5.58
CA ASP A 44 7.16 7.98 6.76
C ASP A 44 7.74 9.37 6.48
N THR A 45 7.17 10.39 7.11
CA THR A 45 7.56 11.80 6.92
C THR A 45 8.81 12.15 7.73
N GLY A 46 9.06 11.43 8.84
CA GLY A 46 10.31 11.54 9.58
C GLY A 46 10.25 10.93 10.97
N TYR A 47 11.39 10.95 11.66
CA TYR A 47 11.52 10.51 13.05
C TYR A 47 12.41 11.47 13.83
N LYS A 48 12.23 11.50 15.16
CA LYS A 48 13.07 12.25 16.08
C LYS A 48 13.28 11.42 17.34
N VAL A 49 14.55 11.10 17.63
CA VAL A 49 14.92 10.46 18.90
C VAL A 49 14.81 11.51 19.99
N VAL A 50 13.93 11.27 20.97
CA VAL A 50 13.68 12.23 22.06
C VAL A 50 14.57 11.87 23.25
N ASP A 51 14.66 10.59 23.60
CA ASP A 51 15.54 10.05 24.64
C ASP A 51 16.00 8.61 24.31
N ASP A 52 16.80 7.99 25.18
CA ASP A 52 17.33 6.62 24.97
C ASP A 52 16.26 5.51 25.04
N ARG A 53 15.04 5.83 25.45
CA ARG A 53 13.87 4.93 25.58
C ARG A 53 12.62 5.50 24.90
N SER A 54 12.76 6.50 24.05
CA SER A 54 11.63 7.08 23.32
C SER A 54 12.03 7.72 22.00
N VAL A 55 11.24 7.39 20.98
CA VAL A 55 11.36 7.96 19.64
C VAL A 55 10.00 8.47 19.20
N GLN A 56 10.00 9.66 18.63
CA GLN A 56 8.83 10.23 17.98
C GLN A 56 8.86 9.89 16.50
N VAL A 57 7.77 9.33 15.98
CA VAL A 57 7.62 8.96 14.57
C VAL A 57 6.49 9.79 13.97
N GLN A 58 6.74 10.31 12.78
CA GLN A 58 5.81 11.09 11.99
C GLN A 58 5.54 10.36 10.68
N PHE A 59 4.27 10.11 10.40
CA PHE A 59 3.86 9.35 9.23
C PHE A 59 2.53 9.87 8.69
N ASP A 60 2.40 9.81 7.38
CA ASP A 60 1.19 10.14 6.64
C ASP A 60 0.53 8.86 6.16
N VAL A 61 -0.77 8.70 6.45
CA VAL A 61 -1.55 7.55 6.00
C VAL A 61 -2.56 7.99 4.96
N THR A 62 -2.44 7.43 3.76
CA THR A 62 -3.39 7.61 2.66
C THR A 62 -4.32 6.41 2.57
N ARG A 63 -5.62 6.65 2.76
CA ARG A 63 -6.68 5.64 2.76
C ARG A 63 -7.96 6.20 2.13
N PRO A 64 -8.89 5.35 1.66
CA PRO A 64 -10.20 5.81 1.21
C PRO A 64 -10.96 6.55 2.32
N ALA A 65 -11.74 7.57 1.95
CA ALA A 65 -12.54 8.35 2.90
C ALA A 65 -13.44 7.43 3.76
N ASN A 66 -13.63 7.79 5.03
CA ASN A 66 -14.42 7.06 6.02
C ASN A 66 -13.98 5.61 6.27
N THR A 67 -12.76 5.22 5.91
CA THR A 67 -12.21 3.89 6.23
C THR A 67 -11.36 3.95 7.49
N PRO A 68 -11.72 3.24 8.58
CA PRO A 68 -10.84 3.09 9.74
C PRO A 68 -9.68 2.14 9.41
N VAL A 69 -8.48 2.47 9.88
CA VAL A 69 -7.28 1.63 9.70
C VAL A 69 -6.48 1.59 11.00
N THR A 70 -5.81 0.46 11.22
CA THR A 70 -4.87 0.28 12.32
C THR A 70 -3.47 0.14 11.73
N CYS A 71 -2.58 1.05 12.11
CA CYS A 71 -1.20 1.08 11.64
C CYS A 71 -0.26 0.60 12.75
N ARG A 72 0.61 -0.34 12.41
CA ARG A 72 1.66 -0.83 13.28
C ARG A 72 2.94 -0.04 13.02
N VAL A 73 3.37 0.70 14.02
CA VAL A 73 4.58 1.53 13.97
C VAL A 73 5.65 0.89 14.83
N GLU A 74 6.83 0.72 14.28
CA GLU A 74 7.96 0.06 14.94
C GLU A 74 9.15 1.02 15.03
N ALA A 75 9.88 0.92 16.14
CA ALA A 75 11.13 1.61 16.38
C ALA A 75 12.28 0.59 16.29
N LEU A 76 13.33 0.93 15.55
CA LEU A 76 14.45 0.05 15.30
C LEU A 76 15.76 0.61 15.86
N ASP A 77 16.65 -0.27 16.29
CA ASP A 77 18.02 0.05 16.68
C ASP A 77 19.01 0.04 15.50
N LYS A 78 20.29 0.29 15.80
CA LYS A 78 21.38 0.31 14.81
C LYS A 78 21.61 -1.03 14.09
N THR A 79 21.10 -2.13 14.64
CA THR A 79 21.15 -3.47 14.05
C THR A 79 19.86 -3.84 13.33
N PHE A 80 18.93 -2.89 13.15
CA PHE A 80 17.58 -3.10 12.62
C PHE A 80 16.72 -4.03 13.49
N GLY A 81 17.09 -4.22 14.76
CA GLY A 81 16.28 -4.92 15.75
C GLY A 81 15.11 -4.07 16.19
N VAL A 82 13.92 -4.66 16.29
CA VAL A 82 12.72 -3.97 16.80
C VAL A 82 12.86 -3.79 18.30
N VAL A 83 12.97 -2.53 18.75
CA VAL A 83 13.12 -2.17 20.17
C VAL A 83 11.87 -1.55 20.78
N GLY A 84 10.84 -1.31 19.97
CA GLY A 84 9.53 -0.87 20.42
C GLY A 84 8.51 -0.94 19.28
N ALA A 85 7.24 -1.17 19.61
CA ALA A 85 6.16 -1.18 18.65
C ALA A 85 4.87 -0.68 19.30
N ILE A 86 4.07 0.06 18.55
CA ILE A 86 2.72 0.48 18.95
C ILE A 86 1.73 0.27 17.81
N GLU A 87 0.47 0.10 18.17
CA GLU A 87 -0.64 0.08 17.23
C GLU A 87 -1.42 1.39 17.34
N VAL A 88 -1.53 2.08 16.22
CA VAL A 88 -2.16 3.39 16.14
C VAL A 88 -3.44 3.24 15.35
N LYS A 89 -4.58 3.43 16.04
CA LYS A 89 -5.89 3.43 15.42
C LYS A 89 -6.19 4.78 14.78
N VAL A 90 -6.37 4.79 13.47
CA VAL A 90 -6.73 5.98 12.71
C VAL A 90 -8.21 5.86 12.30
N PRO A 91 -9.12 6.62 12.94
CA PRO A 91 -10.54 6.54 12.63
C PRO A 91 -10.79 7.00 11.20
N GLY A 92 -11.83 6.47 10.56
CA GLY A 92 -12.27 6.92 9.25
C GLY A 92 -12.68 8.40 9.31
N THR A 93 -12.02 9.24 8.53
CA THR A 93 -12.38 10.66 8.37
C THR A 93 -12.65 10.95 6.90
N THR A 94 -13.20 12.13 6.61
CA THR A 94 -13.42 12.59 5.22
C THR A 94 -12.12 12.87 4.47
N GLN A 95 -11.00 13.01 5.17
CA GLN A 95 -9.68 13.21 4.58
C GLN A 95 -9.05 11.90 4.14
N THR A 96 -8.64 11.84 2.88
CA THR A 96 -7.96 10.70 2.27
C THR A 96 -6.55 10.52 2.82
N THR A 97 -5.82 11.61 3.07
CA THR A 97 -4.47 11.59 3.67
C THR A 97 -4.50 12.25 5.03
N VAL A 98 -3.96 11.57 6.04
CA VAL A 98 -3.92 12.06 7.42
C VAL A 98 -2.54 11.87 8.00
N GLY A 99 -1.91 12.97 8.42
CA GLY A 99 -0.65 12.96 9.15
C GLY A 99 -0.85 12.67 10.64
N ARG A 100 0.05 11.86 11.20
CA ARG A 100 0.08 11.48 12.61
C ARG A 100 1.49 11.61 13.16
N ARG A 101 1.55 11.88 14.47
CA ARG A 101 2.81 11.98 15.21
C ARG A 101 2.62 11.26 16.53
N GLU A 102 3.33 10.16 16.70
CA GLU A 102 3.18 9.31 17.87
C GLU A 102 4.55 9.09 18.53
N VAL A 103 4.54 8.91 19.85
CA VAL A 103 5.74 8.67 20.64
C VAL A 103 5.75 7.21 21.07
N ILE A 104 6.79 6.49 20.66
CA ILE A 104 7.00 5.08 20.94
C ILE A 104 7.94 4.97 22.13
N ARG A 105 7.54 4.23 23.16
CA ARG A 105 8.44 3.82 24.25
C ARG A 105 9.25 2.61 23.78
N THR A 106 10.57 2.68 23.94
CA THR A 106 11.50 1.66 23.46
C THR A 106 12.28 1.04 24.61
N ALA A 107 12.58 -0.27 24.49
CA ALA A 107 13.38 -0.99 25.47
C ALA A 107 14.87 -0.60 25.42
N ALA A 108 15.34 -0.18 24.24
CA ALA A 108 16.68 0.31 23.99
C ALA A 108 16.65 1.53 23.06
N ARG A 109 17.81 2.16 22.86
CA ARG A 109 17.93 3.37 22.04
C ARG A 109 17.60 3.07 20.59
N ALA A 110 16.46 3.60 20.12
CA ALA A 110 16.10 3.56 18.72
C ALA A 110 16.89 4.61 17.93
N VAL A 111 17.25 4.25 16.70
CA VAL A 111 17.92 5.15 15.74
C VAL A 111 17.00 5.52 14.57
N THR A 112 15.89 4.80 14.41
CA THR A 112 14.87 5.07 13.40
C THR A 112 13.51 4.56 13.87
N GLY A 113 12.44 5.06 13.25
CA GLY A 113 11.10 4.53 13.41
C GLY A 113 10.36 4.57 12.07
N THR A 114 9.57 3.53 11.81
CA THR A 114 8.91 3.32 10.53
C THR A 114 7.56 2.63 10.73
N VAL A 115 6.63 2.86 9.81
CA VAL A 115 5.37 2.12 9.75
C VAL A 115 5.60 0.80 9.02
N LYS A 116 5.35 -0.31 9.70
CA LYS A 116 5.53 -1.66 9.12
C LYS A 116 4.37 -2.08 8.25
N SER A 117 3.15 -1.81 8.72
CA SER A 117 1.93 -2.23 8.04
C SER A 117 0.75 -1.41 8.53
N CYS A 118 -0.12 -1.02 7.61
CA CYS A 118 -1.45 -0.54 7.94
C CYS A 118 -2.50 -1.51 7.38
N THR A 119 -3.40 -1.96 8.24
CA THR A 119 -4.52 -2.83 7.87
C THR A 119 -5.83 -2.11 8.12
N LYS A 120 -6.84 -2.39 7.29
CA LYS A 120 -8.21 -1.94 7.55
C LYS A 120 -8.78 -2.73 8.73
N ASP A 121 -9.41 -2.03 9.66
CA ASP A 121 -10.18 -2.62 10.76
C ASP A 121 -11.50 -3.25 10.26
#